data_AF-A0A965U6M1-F1
#
_entry.id   AF-A0A965U6M1-F1
#
_cell.length_a   1.000
_cell.length_b   1.000
_cell.length_c   1.000
_cell.angle_alpha   90.00
_cell.angle_beta   90.00
_cell.angle_gamma   90.00
#
_symmetry.space_group_name_H-M   'P 1'
#
loop_
_entity.id
_entity.type
_entity.pdbx_description
1 polymer ?
#
loop_
_entity_poly.entity_id
_entity_poly.type
_entity_poly.pdbx_seq_one_letter_code
_entity_poly.pdbx_strand_id
1 'polypeptide(L)'
;AEEARAEGVDVLLGPGLNCKRSPRCGRNFEYFSEDPVVSGELAASYIEGVQSMDVGTSMKHFALNNQEYRRLTTDAVADERAMFELYLSSFERVLKRVQPWTVMCSYNRVKGVNASDNRWLLTDVLRTKFGFTGLVMSDWGAVNDRLLGVSAGLDLEMPYVGPYHDRQIERAVAAGTLRVEDVDRCASRVVELVERAKARKTVPYDANAHHLLARKAAAQSAVLLKNEDRLLPLNAGASVAVLGALAKEPRYQGAGSSKVQPLIIESPFEELAKLGVSAVFAEGYRAAEDAPDEALIQAACDLARGKDAVLLYAGLPDRYESEGFDRESLAMP
;
A
#
# COMPACT_ATOMS: atom_id res chain seq x y z
N ALA A 1 4.13 -8.41 11.79
CA ALA A 1 4.12 -9.89 11.67
C ALA A 1 3.61 -10.56 12.93
N GLU A 2 4.00 -10.11 14.13
CA GLU A 2 3.46 -10.65 15.40
C GLU A 2 1.94 -10.58 15.47
N GLU A 3 1.33 -9.43 15.11
CA GLU A 3 -0.13 -9.29 14.99
C GLU A 3 -0.73 -10.31 14.01
N ALA A 4 -0.16 -10.43 12.81
CA ALA A 4 -0.62 -11.40 11.82
C ALA A 4 -0.63 -12.84 12.37
N ARG A 5 0.40 -13.22 13.15
CA ARG A 5 0.44 -14.55 13.78
C ARG A 5 -0.62 -14.72 14.86
N ALA A 6 -0.85 -13.70 15.67
CA ALA A 6 -1.87 -13.71 16.71
C ALA A 6 -3.27 -13.86 16.11
N GLU A 7 -3.52 -13.20 14.97
CA GLU A 7 -4.79 -13.22 14.24
C GLU A 7 -4.90 -14.38 13.23
N GLY A 8 -3.92 -15.29 13.19
CA GLY A 8 -3.95 -16.46 12.32
C GLY A 8 -3.77 -16.16 10.82
N VAL A 9 -3.23 -14.99 10.45
CA VAL A 9 -2.98 -14.58 9.06
C VAL A 9 -1.66 -15.15 8.54
N ASP A 10 -1.72 -15.91 7.43
CA ASP A 10 -0.56 -16.56 6.79
C ASP A 10 0.29 -15.61 5.93
N VAL A 11 -0.36 -14.72 5.18
CA VAL A 11 0.27 -13.83 4.19
C VAL A 11 -0.29 -12.42 4.32
N LEU A 12 0.58 -11.45 4.53
CA LEU A 12 0.24 -10.03 4.47
C LEU A 12 0.29 -9.56 3.01
N LEU A 13 -0.79 -8.93 2.55
CA LEU A 13 -0.95 -8.45 1.17
C LEU A 13 -0.22 -7.12 0.93
N GLY A 14 1.09 -7.11 1.15
CA GLY A 14 1.97 -5.99 0.91
C GLY A 14 3.44 -6.41 0.94
N PRO A 15 4.37 -5.49 0.60
CA PRO A 15 4.12 -4.07 0.40
C PRO A 15 3.74 -3.71 -1.04
N GLY A 16 3.10 -2.55 -1.20
CA GLY A 16 2.89 -1.89 -2.49
C GLY A 16 4.16 -1.17 -2.95
N LEU A 17 4.65 -1.44 -4.15
CA LEU A 17 5.90 -0.83 -4.67
C LEU A 17 5.84 -0.41 -6.14
N ASN A 18 4.64 -0.15 -6.67
CA ASN A 18 4.49 0.47 -7.98
C ASN A 18 5.10 1.88 -7.97
N CYS A 19 5.80 2.25 -9.05
CA CYS A 19 6.36 3.59 -9.22
C CYS A 19 5.27 4.67 -9.15
N LYS A 20 5.54 5.75 -8.41
CA LYS A 20 4.70 6.96 -8.39
C LYS A 20 4.86 7.77 -9.69
N ARG A 21 4.42 7.22 -10.81
CA ARG A 21 4.54 7.82 -12.15
C ARG A 21 3.91 9.21 -12.25
N SER A 22 2.79 9.41 -11.56
CA SER A 22 2.09 10.68 -11.49
C SER A 22 1.63 10.92 -10.06
N PRO A 23 1.73 12.15 -9.53
CA PRO A 23 1.24 12.48 -8.18
C PRO A 23 -0.28 12.33 -8.05
N ARG A 24 -1.01 12.16 -9.17
CA ARG A 24 -2.46 12.01 -9.21
C ARG A 24 -2.95 10.57 -8.97
N CYS A 25 -2.07 9.57 -9.02
CA CYS A 25 -2.49 8.19 -8.76
C CYS A 25 -3.10 8.07 -7.35
N GLY A 26 -4.33 7.57 -7.25
CA GLY A 26 -5.07 7.51 -5.99
C GLY A 26 -4.45 6.60 -4.93
N ARG A 27 -3.54 5.71 -5.34
CA ARG A 27 -2.84 4.75 -4.46
C ARG A 27 -1.42 5.15 -4.13
N ASN A 28 -0.98 6.36 -4.48
CA ASN A 28 0.37 6.81 -4.14
C ASN A 28 0.66 6.78 -2.63
N PHE A 29 -0.36 6.88 -1.77
CA PHE A 29 -0.19 6.84 -0.32
C PHE A 29 0.31 5.47 0.19
N GLU A 30 0.05 4.38 -0.55
CA GLU A 30 0.48 3.01 -0.19
C GLU A 30 1.66 2.50 -1.03
N TYR A 31 2.25 3.37 -1.85
CA TYR A 31 3.49 3.11 -2.57
C TYR A 31 4.64 3.92 -1.97
N PHE A 32 5.87 3.42 -2.08
CA PHE A 32 7.04 4.06 -1.48
C PHE A 32 7.50 5.32 -2.24
N SER A 33 7.99 5.19 -3.47
CA SER A 33 8.67 6.29 -4.18
C SER A 33 8.41 6.27 -5.69
N GLU A 34 8.72 7.39 -6.35
CA GLU A 34 8.92 7.43 -7.81
C GLU A 34 10.25 6.77 -8.22
N ASP A 35 11.22 6.71 -7.30
CA ASP A 35 12.53 6.11 -7.51
C ASP A 35 12.52 4.59 -7.21
N PRO A 36 13.04 3.75 -8.13
CA PRO A 36 13.05 2.30 -7.95
C PRO A 36 14.06 1.80 -6.92
N VAL A 37 15.13 2.56 -6.63
CA VAL A 37 16.11 2.18 -5.60
C VAL A 37 15.46 2.30 -4.23
N VAL A 38 14.90 3.47 -3.92
CA VAL A 38 14.20 3.73 -2.66
C VAL A 38 13.05 2.74 -2.47
N SER A 39 12.24 2.54 -3.51
CA SER A 39 11.11 1.59 -3.43
C SER A 39 11.57 0.16 -3.19
N GLY A 40 12.63 -0.28 -3.88
CA GLY A 40 13.19 -1.62 -3.72
C GLY A 40 13.79 -1.87 -2.34
N GLU A 41 14.57 -0.93 -1.80
CA GLU A 41 15.23 -1.09 -0.49
C GLU A 41 14.24 -1.09 0.67
N LEU A 42 13.24 -0.21 0.64
CA LEU A 42 12.19 -0.16 1.67
C LEU A 42 11.30 -1.40 1.60
N ALA A 43 10.90 -1.83 0.40
CA ALA A 43 10.11 -3.04 0.22
C ALA A 43 10.88 -4.30 0.68
N ALA A 44 12.16 -4.44 0.31
CA ALA A 44 12.97 -5.57 0.73
C ALA A 44 13.12 -5.63 2.26
N SER A 45 13.42 -4.49 2.90
CA SER A 45 13.55 -4.41 4.36
C SER A 45 12.22 -4.74 5.08
N TYR A 46 11.10 -4.27 4.55
CA TYR A 46 9.77 -4.63 5.06
C TYR A 46 9.52 -6.14 4.92
N ILE A 47 9.83 -6.73 3.77
CA ILE A 47 9.64 -8.15 3.50
C ILE A 47 10.53 -9.01 4.41
N GLU A 48 11.81 -8.67 4.59
CA GLU A 48 12.71 -9.33 5.52
C GLU A 48 12.17 -9.27 6.95
N GLY A 49 11.75 -8.09 7.40
CA GLY A 49 11.16 -7.89 8.73
C GLY A 49 9.95 -8.77 8.96
N VAL A 50 9.01 -8.80 8.02
CA VAL A 50 7.79 -9.62 8.15
C VAL A 50 8.11 -11.12 8.11
N GLN A 51 8.91 -11.56 7.14
CA GLN A 51 9.20 -12.97 6.92
C GLN A 51 10.18 -13.57 7.93
N SER A 52 10.93 -12.74 8.68
CA SER A 52 11.73 -13.19 9.82
C SER A 52 10.90 -13.83 10.94
N MET A 53 9.57 -13.62 10.91
CA MET A 53 8.61 -14.15 11.88
C MET A 53 7.68 -15.21 11.27
N ASP A 54 8.08 -15.85 10.16
CA ASP A 54 7.31 -16.91 9.49
C ASP A 54 5.89 -16.48 9.06
N VAL A 55 5.77 -15.23 8.62
CA VAL A 55 4.57 -14.70 7.94
C VAL A 55 4.96 -14.31 6.54
N GLY A 56 4.19 -14.75 5.54
CA GLY A 56 4.45 -14.41 4.15
C GLY A 56 4.11 -12.97 3.82
N THR A 57 4.73 -12.45 2.76
CA THR A 57 4.35 -11.18 2.13
C THR A 57 3.85 -11.41 0.71
N SER A 58 3.16 -10.40 0.18
CA SER A 58 2.74 -10.31 -1.21
C SER A 58 3.16 -8.99 -1.80
N MET A 59 4.33 -8.95 -2.44
CA MET A 59 4.78 -7.74 -3.10
C MET A 59 3.85 -7.44 -4.30
N LYS A 60 3.38 -6.19 -4.41
CA LYS A 60 2.29 -5.85 -5.33
C LYS A 60 2.39 -4.44 -5.89
N HIS A 61 1.79 -4.14 -7.03
CA HIS A 61 1.08 -5.03 -7.96
C HIS A 61 1.98 -5.23 -9.17
N PHE A 62 2.31 -6.47 -9.47
CA PHE A 62 3.26 -6.82 -10.52
C PHE A 62 2.54 -6.90 -11.88
N ALA A 63 2.66 -5.92 -12.78
CA ALA A 63 3.48 -4.71 -12.71
C ALA A 63 2.80 -3.54 -13.45
N LEU A 64 3.42 -2.36 -13.41
CA LEU A 64 2.96 -1.14 -14.09
C LEU A 64 1.54 -0.66 -13.70
N ASN A 65 1.08 -0.97 -12.49
CA ASN A 65 -0.20 -0.49 -11.96
C ASN A 65 -0.07 0.93 -11.39
N ASN A 66 0.03 1.94 -12.26
CA ASN A 66 0.40 3.30 -11.88
C ASN A 66 -0.75 4.33 -11.99
N GLN A 67 -1.99 3.86 -12.20
CA GLN A 67 -3.20 4.69 -12.24
C GLN A 67 -4.41 3.82 -11.87
N GLU A 68 -5.40 4.43 -11.21
CA GLU A 68 -6.65 3.75 -10.87
C GLU A 68 -7.67 3.84 -12.00
N TYR A 69 -7.65 4.93 -12.77
CA TYR A 69 -8.57 5.14 -13.88
C TYR A 69 -8.45 3.99 -14.89
N ARG A 70 -9.54 3.23 -15.03
CA ARG A 70 -9.65 2.05 -15.89
C ARG A 70 -8.59 0.98 -15.62
N ARG A 71 -8.11 0.83 -14.38
CA ARG A 71 -7.10 -0.18 -14.00
C ARG A 71 -7.39 -1.61 -14.48
N LEU A 72 -8.67 -1.99 -14.58
CA LEU A 72 -9.12 -3.30 -15.07
C LEU A 72 -9.04 -3.51 -16.59
N THR A 73 -8.84 -2.44 -17.38
CA THR A 73 -8.94 -2.52 -18.86
C THR A 73 -7.84 -1.78 -19.61
N THR A 74 -7.09 -0.92 -18.92
CA THR A 74 -6.02 -0.14 -19.53
C THR A 74 -4.85 -1.03 -19.94
N ASP A 75 -4.12 -0.63 -20.98
CA ASP A 75 -2.85 -1.23 -21.36
C ASP A 75 -1.71 -0.28 -21.03
N ALA A 76 -0.81 -0.72 -20.16
CA ALA A 76 0.36 0.03 -19.76
C ALA A 76 1.44 -0.09 -20.84
N VAL A 77 1.42 0.86 -21.78
CA VAL A 77 2.39 0.94 -22.87
C VAL A 77 3.61 1.73 -22.40
N ALA A 78 4.75 1.05 -22.34
CA ALA A 78 6.06 1.63 -22.10
C ALA A 78 7.09 0.90 -22.97
N ASP A 79 8.18 1.57 -23.34
CA ASP A 79 9.30 0.91 -23.98
C ASP A 79 10.06 0.02 -22.98
N GLU A 80 10.82 -0.95 -23.47
CA GLU A 80 11.50 -1.93 -22.61
C GLU A 80 12.51 -1.28 -21.66
N ARG A 81 13.15 -0.18 -22.09
CA ARG A 81 14.09 0.53 -21.23
C ARG A 81 13.38 1.12 -20.03
N ALA A 82 12.27 1.84 -20.24
CA ALA A 82 11.46 2.36 -19.14
C ALA A 82 10.90 1.24 -18.25
N MET A 83 10.44 0.13 -18.84
CA MET A 83 9.98 -1.05 -18.09
C MET A 83 11.06 -1.58 -17.13
N PHE A 84 12.28 -1.82 -17.61
CA PHE A 84 13.34 -2.44 -16.81
C PHE A 84 14.12 -1.46 -15.92
N GLU A 85 14.30 -0.21 -16.34
CA GLU A 85 15.04 0.79 -15.55
C GLU A 85 14.15 1.42 -14.45
N LEU A 86 12.83 1.48 -14.63
CA LEU A 86 11.91 2.13 -13.68
C LEU A 86 10.91 1.16 -13.05
N TYR A 87 9.98 0.63 -13.84
CA TYR A 87 8.77 0.00 -13.29
C TYR A 87 9.00 -1.39 -12.71
N LEU A 88 9.86 -2.18 -13.34
CA LEU A 88 10.23 -3.54 -12.91
C LEU A 88 11.45 -3.53 -11.99
N SER A 89 12.24 -2.45 -12.01
CA SER A 89 13.51 -2.35 -11.26
C SER A 89 13.30 -2.48 -9.75
N SER A 90 12.22 -1.90 -9.19
CA SER A 90 11.91 -2.04 -7.76
C SER A 90 11.66 -3.50 -7.37
N PHE A 91 10.90 -4.24 -8.18
CA PHE A 91 10.63 -5.67 -7.96
C PHE A 91 11.88 -6.53 -8.12
N GLU A 92 12.70 -6.27 -9.14
CA GLU A 92 13.98 -6.98 -9.33
C GLU A 92 14.92 -6.77 -8.14
N ARG A 93 15.01 -5.53 -7.64
CA ARG A 93 15.84 -5.18 -6.48
C ARG A 93 15.42 -5.93 -5.23
N VAL A 94 14.12 -6.05 -4.98
CA VAL A 94 13.59 -6.89 -3.89
C VAL A 94 14.08 -8.32 -4.06
N LEU A 95 13.88 -8.92 -5.23
CA LEU A 95 14.21 -10.34 -5.48
C LEU A 95 15.71 -10.65 -5.40
N LYS A 96 16.58 -9.68 -5.67
CA LYS A 96 18.03 -9.80 -5.46
C LYS A 96 18.45 -9.83 -3.99
N ARG A 97 17.59 -9.34 -3.08
CA ARG A 97 17.87 -9.24 -1.65
C ARG A 97 17.08 -10.25 -0.82
N VAL A 98 15.78 -10.41 -1.09
CA VAL A 98 14.88 -11.29 -0.34
C VAL A 98 13.82 -11.90 -1.27
N GLN A 99 13.47 -13.17 -1.03
CA GLN A 99 12.40 -13.84 -1.75
C GLN A 99 11.08 -13.70 -0.97
N PRO A 100 10.11 -12.87 -1.41
CA PRO A 100 8.78 -12.85 -0.83
C PRO A 100 8.11 -14.21 -1.05
N TRP A 101 7.22 -14.64 -0.15
CA TRP A 101 6.50 -15.90 -0.33
C TRP A 101 5.59 -15.83 -1.54
N THR A 102 5.01 -14.63 -1.77
CA THR A 102 4.07 -14.41 -2.86
C THR A 102 4.30 -13.11 -3.61
N VAL A 103 3.82 -13.06 -4.85
CA VAL A 103 3.71 -11.86 -5.70
C VAL A 103 2.26 -11.76 -6.16
N MET A 104 1.70 -10.56 -6.10
CA MET A 104 0.36 -10.31 -6.65
C MET A 104 0.47 -9.65 -8.01
N CYS A 105 -0.12 -10.25 -9.05
CA CYS A 105 -0.15 -9.62 -10.38
C CYS A 105 -1.08 -8.40 -10.37
N SER A 106 -0.87 -7.45 -11.28
CA SER A 106 -1.74 -6.28 -11.42
C SER A 106 -3.03 -6.56 -12.18
N TYR A 107 -3.93 -5.57 -12.17
CA TYR A 107 -5.16 -5.60 -12.97
C TYR A 107 -4.92 -5.30 -14.46
N ASN A 108 -4.02 -4.37 -14.75
CA ASN A 108 -3.86 -3.81 -16.09
C ASN A 108 -3.21 -4.78 -17.06
N ARG A 109 -3.32 -4.46 -18.35
CA ARG A 109 -2.54 -5.10 -19.39
C ARG A 109 -1.12 -4.54 -19.44
N VAL A 110 -0.18 -5.38 -19.85
CA VAL A 110 1.21 -5.02 -20.12
C VAL A 110 1.57 -5.65 -21.47
N LYS A 111 2.02 -4.83 -22.42
CA LYS A 111 2.25 -5.27 -23.82
C LYS A 111 0.99 -5.91 -24.43
N GLY A 112 -0.18 -5.35 -24.13
CA GLY A 112 -1.47 -5.77 -24.69
C GLY A 112 -2.14 -6.98 -24.02
N VAL A 113 -1.49 -7.66 -23.07
CA VAL A 113 -1.98 -8.89 -22.40
C VAL A 113 -2.21 -8.62 -20.91
N ASN A 114 -3.29 -9.15 -20.31
CA ASN A 114 -3.60 -8.92 -18.90
C ASN A 114 -2.50 -9.52 -18.02
N ALA A 115 -2.10 -8.84 -16.95
CA ALA A 115 -0.98 -9.32 -16.13
C ALA A 115 -1.22 -10.73 -15.57
N SER A 116 -2.47 -11.12 -15.33
CA SER A 116 -2.87 -12.44 -14.82
C SER A 116 -2.65 -13.60 -15.80
N ASP A 117 -2.62 -13.36 -17.11
CA ASP A 117 -2.41 -14.36 -18.16
C ASP A 117 -1.18 -14.06 -19.05
N ASN A 118 -0.33 -13.14 -18.62
CA ASN A 118 0.86 -12.71 -19.36
C ASN A 118 2.10 -13.56 -19.04
N ARG A 119 2.39 -14.56 -19.87
CA ARG A 119 3.57 -15.44 -19.72
C ARG A 119 4.90 -14.68 -19.77
N TRP A 120 5.01 -13.64 -20.60
CA TRP A 120 6.21 -12.81 -20.66
C TRP A 120 6.47 -12.16 -19.30
N LEU A 121 5.43 -11.64 -18.66
CA LEU A 121 5.54 -10.97 -17.36
C LEU A 121 5.77 -11.98 -16.22
N LEU A 122 4.88 -12.97 -16.07
CA LEU A 122 4.84 -13.86 -14.90
C LEU A 122 5.89 -14.99 -14.94
N THR A 123 6.33 -15.41 -16.12
CA THR A 123 7.34 -16.45 -16.27
C THR A 123 8.64 -15.88 -16.79
N ASP A 124 8.67 -15.29 -17.98
CA ASP A 124 9.96 -14.93 -18.62
C ASP A 124 10.69 -13.82 -17.84
N VAL A 125 9.97 -12.81 -17.36
CA VAL A 125 10.54 -11.74 -16.52
C VAL A 125 10.65 -12.19 -15.07
N LEU A 126 9.52 -12.45 -14.40
CA LEU A 126 9.50 -12.64 -12.95
C LEU A 126 10.30 -13.88 -12.51
N ARG A 127 10.11 -15.02 -13.16
CA ARG A 127 10.73 -16.29 -12.75
C ARG A 127 12.07 -16.51 -13.43
N THR A 128 12.14 -16.40 -14.75
CA THR A 128 13.36 -16.72 -15.50
C THR A 128 14.41 -15.61 -15.38
N LYS A 129 14.03 -14.34 -15.59
CA LYS A 129 14.99 -13.22 -15.52
C LYS A 129 15.31 -12.80 -14.08
N PHE A 130 14.29 -12.68 -13.22
CA PHE A 130 14.47 -12.19 -11.85
C PHE A 130 14.61 -13.29 -10.80
N GLY A 131 14.39 -14.56 -11.16
CA GLY A 131 14.65 -15.69 -10.27
C GLY A 131 13.59 -15.90 -9.18
N PHE A 132 12.38 -15.37 -9.32
CA PHE A 132 11.31 -15.58 -8.33
C PHE A 132 10.88 -17.05 -8.24
N THR A 133 10.93 -17.62 -7.04
CA THR A 133 10.59 -19.03 -6.81
C THR A 133 9.22 -19.24 -6.16
N GLY A 134 8.68 -18.23 -5.49
CA GLY A 134 7.43 -18.32 -4.74
C GLY A 134 6.16 -18.39 -5.60
N LEU A 135 5.02 -18.11 -4.96
CA LEU A 135 3.69 -18.19 -5.54
C LEU A 135 3.25 -16.86 -6.16
N VAL A 136 2.67 -16.91 -7.37
CA VAL A 136 1.98 -15.76 -7.97
C VAL A 136 0.48 -15.91 -7.72
N MET A 137 -0.13 -14.88 -7.12
CA MET A 137 -1.58 -14.76 -6.97
C MET A 137 -2.13 -13.62 -7.83
N SER A 138 -3.42 -13.67 -8.17
CA SER A 138 -4.08 -12.55 -8.83
C SER A 138 -4.40 -11.43 -7.84
N ASP A 139 -4.48 -10.19 -8.32
CA ASP A 139 -5.32 -9.20 -7.65
C ASP A 139 -6.79 -9.66 -7.69
N TRP A 140 -7.65 -9.05 -6.87
CA TRP A 140 -9.01 -9.50 -6.62
C TRP A 140 -9.89 -9.35 -7.86
N GLY A 141 -10.15 -10.47 -8.55
CA GLY A 141 -10.92 -10.48 -9.79
C GLY A 141 -10.11 -10.06 -11.03
N ALA A 142 -8.78 -10.08 -10.96
CA ALA A 142 -7.91 -9.75 -12.10
C ALA A 142 -7.75 -10.89 -13.11
N VAL A 143 -8.25 -12.10 -12.82
CA VAL A 143 -8.16 -13.24 -13.74
C VAL A 143 -8.99 -12.97 -14.99
N ASN A 144 -8.33 -12.92 -16.14
CA ASN A 144 -8.98 -12.73 -17.44
C ASN A 144 -9.23 -14.07 -18.14
N ASP A 145 -8.18 -14.86 -18.36
CA ASP A 145 -8.28 -16.25 -18.85
C ASP A 145 -7.57 -17.18 -17.86
N ARG A 146 -8.34 -18.06 -17.19
CA ARG A 146 -7.77 -18.95 -16.17
C ARG A 146 -6.80 -19.97 -16.77
N LEU A 147 -7.11 -20.53 -17.94
CA LEU A 147 -6.29 -21.59 -18.54
C LEU A 147 -4.94 -21.01 -19.00
N LEU A 148 -4.99 -19.87 -19.69
CA LEU A 148 -3.77 -19.13 -20.05
C LEU A 148 -3.01 -18.66 -18.82
N GLY A 149 -3.71 -18.22 -17.76
CA GLY A 149 -3.11 -17.85 -16.47
C GLY A 149 -2.27 -18.98 -15.88
N VAL A 150 -2.82 -20.19 -15.77
CA VAL A 150 -2.09 -21.37 -15.26
C VAL A 150 -0.85 -21.66 -16.10
N SER A 151 -0.97 -21.65 -17.43
CA SER A 151 0.18 -21.82 -18.33
C SER A 151 1.20 -20.67 -18.25
N ALA A 152 0.75 -19.45 -17.98
CA ALA A 152 1.58 -18.25 -17.84
C ALA A 152 2.33 -18.18 -16.51
N GLY A 153 1.88 -18.93 -15.50
CA GLY A 153 2.49 -19.00 -14.17
C GLY A 153 1.71 -18.30 -13.06
N LEU A 154 0.42 -18.03 -13.26
CA LEU A 154 -0.51 -17.60 -12.22
C LEU A 154 -0.98 -18.81 -11.40
N ASP A 155 -0.40 -18.97 -10.22
CA ASP A 155 -0.61 -20.17 -9.41
C ASP A 155 -1.96 -20.14 -8.68
N LEU A 156 -2.33 -18.99 -8.11
CA LEU A 156 -3.55 -18.83 -7.29
C LEU A 156 -4.48 -17.73 -7.81
N GLU A 157 -5.75 -18.08 -8.03
CA GLU A 157 -6.81 -17.11 -8.29
C GLU A 157 -7.39 -16.57 -6.98
N MET A 158 -7.55 -15.25 -6.91
CA MET A 158 -8.16 -14.54 -5.79
C MET A 158 -9.23 -13.56 -6.29
N PRO A 159 -10.38 -13.42 -5.59
CA PRO A 159 -10.84 -14.30 -4.51
C PRO A 159 -11.33 -15.64 -5.05
N TYR A 160 -11.78 -16.54 -4.17
CA TYR A 160 -12.51 -17.73 -4.61
C TYR A 160 -13.83 -17.34 -5.29
N VAL A 161 -13.97 -17.71 -6.56
CA VAL A 161 -15.16 -17.40 -7.39
C VAL A 161 -16.11 -18.60 -7.58
N GLY A 162 -15.96 -19.64 -6.75
CA GLY A 162 -16.69 -20.89 -6.91
C GLY A 162 -15.97 -21.91 -7.81
N PRO A 163 -16.57 -23.08 -8.08
CA PRO A 163 -15.90 -24.19 -8.76
C PRO A 163 -15.80 -24.02 -10.29
N TYR A 164 -16.19 -22.86 -10.83
CA TYR A 164 -16.32 -22.67 -12.27
C TYR A 164 -14.96 -22.79 -12.99
N HIS A 165 -13.96 -22.04 -12.53
CA HIS A 165 -12.62 -22.06 -13.09
C HIS A 165 -11.87 -23.37 -12.80
N ASP A 166 -12.08 -23.99 -11.63
CA ASP A 166 -11.51 -25.30 -11.31
C ASP A 166 -12.04 -26.37 -12.29
N ARG A 167 -13.35 -26.38 -12.56
CA ARG A 167 -13.96 -27.28 -13.56
C ARG A 167 -13.49 -27.00 -14.98
N GLN A 168 -13.16 -25.76 -15.31
CA GLN A 168 -12.55 -25.45 -16.62
C GLN A 168 -11.16 -26.05 -16.73
N ILE A 169 -10.34 -25.96 -15.67
CA ILE A 169 -9.01 -26.59 -15.61
C ILE A 169 -9.14 -28.11 -15.77
N GLU A 170 -10.02 -28.76 -15.01
CA GLU A 170 -10.25 -30.22 -15.09
C GLU A 170 -10.61 -30.66 -16.52
N ARG A 171 -11.54 -29.94 -17.17
CA ARG A 171 -11.95 -30.23 -18.55
C ARG A 171 -10.81 -30.00 -19.54
N ALA A 172 -10.05 -28.93 -19.39
CA ALA A 172 -8.93 -28.61 -20.28
C ALA A 172 -7.80 -29.63 -20.18
N VAL A 173 -7.50 -30.14 -18.98
CA VAL A 173 -6.55 -31.23 -18.77
C VAL A 173 -7.07 -32.52 -19.39
N ALA A 174 -8.33 -32.89 -19.14
CA ALA A 174 -8.95 -34.09 -19.73
C ALA A 174 -8.99 -34.04 -21.27
N ALA A 175 -9.15 -32.84 -21.85
CA ALA A 175 -9.13 -32.61 -23.29
C ALA A 175 -7.71 -32.46 -23.89
N GLY A 176 -6.66 -32.40 -23.05
CA GLY A 176 -5.27 -32.19 -23.49
C GLY A 176 -4.96 -30.76 -23.98
N THR A 177 -5.86 -29.80 -23.76
CA THR A 177 -5.65 -28.39 -24.12
C THR A 177 -4.93 -27.59 -23.04
N LEU A 178 -4.84 -28.13 -21.81
CA LEU A 178 -3.97 -27.66 -20.75
C LEU A 178 -3.09 -28.83 -20.28
N ARG A 179 -1.78 -28.58 -20.15
CA ARG A 179 -0.84 -29.60 -19.69
C ARG A 179 -0.99 -29.83 -18.20
N VAL A 180 -1.03 -31.09 -17.78
CA VAL A 180 -1.12 -31.44 -16.34
C VAL A 180 0.10 -30.91 -15.58
N GLU A 181 1.27 -30.85 -16.22
CA GLU A 181 2.50 -30.34 -15.62
C GLU A 181 2.44 -28.83 -15.32
N ASP A 182 1.61 -28.06 -16.06
CA ASP A 182 1.36 -26.66 -15.74
C ASP A 182 0.50 -26.51 -14.48
N VAL A 183 -0.48 -27.40 -14.30
CA VAL A 183 -1.33 -27.47 -13.11
C VAL A 183 -0.52 -27.94 -11.90
N ASP A 184 0.23 -29.04 -12.03
CA ASP A 184 1.06 -29.61 -10.96
C ASP A 184 2.06 -28.60 -10.43
N ARG A 185 2.69 -27.83 -11.33
CA ARG A 185 3.61 -26.76 -10.95
C ARG A 185 2.92 -25.68 -10.10
N CYS A 186 1.73 -25.23 -10.51
CA CYS A 186 0.97 -24.23 -9.77
C CYS A 186 0.51 -24.77 -8.41
N ALA A 187 -0.09 -25.96 -8.40
CA ALA A 187 -0.55 -26.64 -7.19
C ALA A 187 0.59 -26.89 -6.20
N SER A 188 1.78 -27.30 -6.68
CA SER A 188 2.94 -27.53 -5.81
C SER A 188 3.35 -26.27 -5.04
N ARG A 189 3.27 -25.08 -5.65
CA ARG A 189 3.59 -23.82 -4.97
C ARG A 189 2.52 -23.42 -3.96
N VAL A 190 1.25 -23.73 -4.24
CA VAL A 190 0.16 -23.54 -3.26
C VAL A 190 0.40 -24.45 -2.06
N VAL A 191 0.74 -25.72 -2.29
CA VAL A 191 1.06 -26.68 -1.23
C VAL A 191 2.29 -26.22 -0.43
N GLU A 192 3.37 -25.79 -1.10
CA GLU A 192 4.57 -25.28 -0.44
C GLU A 192 4.25 -24.08 0.47
N LEU A 193 3.43 -23.13 -0.02
CA LEU A 193 2.96 -22.00 0.78
C LEU A 193 2.20 -22.47 2.02
N VAL A 194 1.25 -23.41 1.85
CA VAL A 194 0.43 -23.95 2.94
C VAL A 194 1.28 -24.69 3.98
N GLU A 195 2.24 -25.51 3.55
CA GLU A 195 3.13 -26.24 4.46
C GLU A 195 4.05 -25.27 5.23
N ARG A 196 4.58 -24.24 4.56
CA ARG A 196 5.36 -23.20 5.21
C ARG A 196 4.53 -22.43 6.24
N ALA A 197 3.29 -22.09 5.89
CA ALA A 197 2.35 -21.43 6.78
C ALA A 197 1.99 -22.28 8.01
N LYS A 198 1.74 -23.59 7.86
CA LYS A 198 1.41 -24.51 8.96
C LYS A 198 2.52 -24.65 9.99
N ALA A 199 3.78 -24.46 9.60
CA ALA A 199 4.91 -24.52 10.51
C ALA A 199 4.94 -23.37 11.53
N ARG A 200 4.16 -22.29 11.30
CA ARG A 200 4.14 -21.13 12.19
C ARG A 200 3.47 -21.45 13.53
N LYS A 201 3.96 -20.83 14.59
CA LYS A 201 3.32 -20.84 15.92
C LYS A 201 2.54 -19.55 16.15
N THR A 202 1.44 -19.60 16.89
CA THR A 202 0.83 -18.37 17.42
C THR A 202 1.77 -17.72 18.44
N VAL A 203 1.94 -16.41 18.36
CA VAL A 203 2.77 -15.63 19.30
C VAL A 203 1.93 -14.44 19.78
N PRO A 204 1.83 -14.21 21.10
CA PRO A 204 1.18 -13.01 21.61
C PRO A 204 1.98 -11.77 21.19
N TYR A 205 1.28 -10.65 20.99
CA TYR A 205 1.91 -9.37 20.70
C TYR A 205 1.61 -8.34 21.80
N ASP A 206 2.46 -7.34 21.93
CA ASP A 206 2.24 -6.19 22.79
C ASP A 206 1.77 -5.00 21.95
N ALA A 207 0.46 -4.73 22.01
CA ALA A 207 -0.18 -3.64 21.29
C ALA A 207 0.44 -2.27 21.64
N ASN A 208 0.87 -2.05 22.88
CA ASN A 208 1.48 -0.79 23.28
C ASN A 208 2.90 -0.67 22.71
N ALA A 209 3.68 -1.75 22.72
CA ALA A 209 5.01 -1.75 22.10
C ALA A 209 4.92 -1.46 20.59
N HIS A 210 3.93 -2.02 19.90
CA HIS A 210 3.69 -1.72 18.49
C HIS A 210 3.22 -0.28 18.25
N HIS A 211 2.34 0.25 19.11
CA HIS A 211 1.95 1.66 19.05
C HIS A 211 3.15 2.60 19.20
N LEU A 212 4.06 2.30 20.14
CA LEU A 212 5.30 3.06 20.31
C LEU A 212 6.23 2.95 19.09
N LEU A 213 6.29 1.79 18.44
CA LEU A 213 7.03 1.62 17.19
C LEU A 213 6.40 2.44 16.05
N ALA A 214 5.07 2.41 15.92
CA ALA A 214 4.33 3.21 14.94
C ALA A 214 4.56 4.72 15.16
N ARG A 215 4.57 5.18 16.42
CA ARG A 215 4.91 6.56 16.79
C ARG A 215 6.34 6.92 16.37
N LYS A 216 7.32 6.03 16.57
CA LYS A 216 8.70 6.25 16.10
C LYS A 216 8.76 6.35 14.58
N ALA A 217 8.10 5.45 13.85
CA ALA A 217 8.04 5.49 12.39
C ALA A 217 7.36 6.77 11.88
N ALA A 218 6.26 7.19 12.50
CA ALA A 218 5.57 8.44 12.18
C ALA A 218 6.47 9.66 12.36
N ALA A 219 7.20 9.76 13.48
CA ALA A 219 8.15 10.84 13.73
C ALA A 219 9.28 10.90 12.68
N GLN A 220 9.71 9.75 12.16
CA GLN A 220 10.75 9.65 11.12
C GLN A 220 10.20 9.79 9.69
N SER A 221 8.88 9.85 9.52
CA SER A 221 8.22 10.01 8.20
C SER A 221 7.86 11.48 7.90
N ALA A 222 7.93 12.37 8.88
CA ALA A 222 7.66 13.79 8.70
C ALA A 222 8.78 14.47 7.90
N VAL A 223 8.41 15.27 6.90
CA VAL A 223 9.34 16.07 6.09
C VAL A 223 9.14 17.56 6.41
N LEU A 224 10.14 18.19 7.00
CA LEU A 224 10.13 19.63 7.27
C LEU A 224 10.42 20.40 5.97
N LEU A 225 9.38 20.93 5.34
CA LEU A 225 9.49 21.64 4.06
C LEU A 225 9.99 23.09 4.20
N LYS A 226 9.67 23.74 5.32
CA LYS A 226 9.96 25.16 5.56
C LYS A 226 10.12 25.44 7.06
N ASN A 227 11.12 26.24 7.43
CA ASN A 227 11.33 26.70 8.80
C ASN A 227 11.99 28.09 8.82
N GLU A 228 11.20 29.12 8.53
CA GLU A 228 11.66 30.52 8.59
C GLU A 228 11.78 31.00 10.04
N ASP A 229 12.71 31.92 10.28
CA ASP A 229 12.95 32.57 11.57
C ASP A 229 13.21 31.62 12.76
N ARG A 230 13.53 30.35 12.47
CA ARG A 230 13.66 29.28 13.47
C ARG A 230 12.38 29.12 14.30
N LEU A 231 11.22 29.21 13.64
CA LEU A 231 9.91 29.01 14.27
C LEU A 231 9.82 27.64 14.96
N LEU A 232 10.34 26.59 14.32
CA LEU A 232 10.40 25.24 14.89
C LEU A 232 11.82 24.90 15.39
N PRO A 233 11.95 24.20 16.53
CA PRO A 233 10.86 23.78 17.43
C PRO A 233 10.28 24.98 18.21
N LEU A 234 9.01 24.87 18.63
CA LEU A 234 8.36 25.91 19.44
C LEU A 234 9.07 26.09 20.79
N ASN A 235 9.07 27.31 21.30
CA ASN A 235 9.59 27.62 22.63
C ASN A 235 8.73 26.96 23.72
N ALA A 236 9.39 26.50 24.79
CA ALA A 236 8.69 25.99 25.95
C ALA A 236 7.79 27.07 26.57
N GLY A 237 6.55 26.71 26.90
CA GLY A 237 5.57 27.62 27.48
C GLY A 237 4.89 28.58 26.47
N ALA A 238 5.18 28.47 25.18
CA ALA A 238 4.48 29.23 24.15
C ALA A 238 2.96 28.99 24.22
N SER A 239 2.19 30.06 24.08
CA SER A 239 0.75 30.02 23.88
C SER A 239 0.43 29.72 22.42
N VAL A 240 -0.36 28.68 22.16
CA VAL A 240 -0.57 28.15 20.81
C VAL A 240 -2.06 28.16 20.45
N ALA A 241 -2.37 28.61 19.24
CA ALA A 241 -3.65 28.32 18.60
C ALA A 241 -3.51 27.10 17.69
N VAL A 242 -4.30 26.06 17.95
CA VAL A 242 -4.40 24.86 17.12
C VAL A 242 -5.64 24.99 16.25
N LEU A 243 -5.45 25.05 14.94
CA LEU A 243 -6.50 25.31 13.96
C LEU A 243 -6.66 24.12 13.03
N GLY A 244 -7.89 23.83 12.60
CA GLY A 244 -8.17 22.80 11.61
C GLY A 244 -8.76 21.53 12.22
N ALA A 245 -9.85 21.02 11.63
CA ALA A 245 -10.54 19.81 12.08
C ALA A 245 -9.60 18.60 12.24
N LEU A 246 -8.59 18.48 11.37
CA LEU A 246 -7.60 17.40 11.40
C LEU A 246 -6.73 17.36 12.67
N ALA A 247 -6.72 18.43 13.49
CA ALA A 247 -6.01 18.41 14.77
C ALA A 247 -6.72 17.56 15.84
N LYS A 248 -8.03 17.35 15.70
CA LYS A 248 -8.84 16.47 16.56
C LYS A 248 -9.14 15.13 15.89
N GLU A 249 -9.41 15.16 14.59
CA GLU A 249 -9.70 13.97 13.79
C GLU A 249 -8.56 13.76 12.77
N PRO A 250 -7.42 13.18 13.20
CA PRO A 250 -6.25 13.11 12.34
C PRO A 250 -6.52 12.23 11.12
N ARG A 251 -5.97 12.64 9.98
CA ARG A 251 -5.85 11.78 8.81
C ARG A 251 -4.48 11.10 8.84
N TYR A 252 -4.48 9.79 9.02
CA TYR A 252 -3.27 8.99 9.28
C TYR A 252 -3.05 7.85 8.27
N GLN A 253 -4.01 7.61 7.36
CA GLN A 253 -3.95 6.58 6.33
C GLN A 253 -4.79 7.00 5.12
N GLY A 254 -4.64 6.28 4.00
CA GLY A 254 -5.59 6.36 2.88
C GLY A 254 -6.76 5.38 3.04
N ALA A 255 -7.63 5.33 2.04
CA ALA A 255 -8.81 4.47 2.02
C ALA A 255 -8.71 3.38 0.94
N GLY A 256 -9.56 2.35 1.02
CA GLY A 256 -9.56 1.20 0.12
C GLY A 256 -9.12 -0.08 0.82
N SER A 257 -8.51 -1.01 0.10
CA SER A 257 -8.07 -2.30 0.66
C SER A 257 -6.98 -2.17 1.74
N SER A 258 -6.27 -1.04 1.79
CA SER A 258 -5.22 -0.75 2.78
C SER A 258 -5.71 -0.09 4.07
N LYS A 259 -7.02 0.13 4.24
CA LYS A 259 -7.57 0.70 5.46
C LYS A 259 -7.42 -0.27 6.64
N VAL A 260 -6.79 0.18 7.71
CA VAL A 260 -6.64 -0.54 8.98
C VAL A 260 -7.56 0.08 10.03
N GLN A 261 -8.14 -0.75 10.90
CA GLN A 261 -8.79 -0.31 12.13
C GLN A 261 -7.77 -0.33 13.27
N PRO A 262 -7.18 0.81 13.67
CA PRO A 262 -6.15 0.84 14.70
C PRO A 262 -6.74 0.61 16.09
N LEU A 263 -5.94 0.04 16.99
CA LEU A 263 -6.30 -0.14 18.40
C LEU A 263 -6.23 1.17 19.19
N ILE A 264 -5.29 2.04 18.82
CA ILE A 264 -5.01 3.30 19.51
C ILE A 264 -4.85 4.39 18.43
N ILE A 265 -5.58 5.50 18.60
CA ILE A 265 -5.42 6.72 17.80
C ILE A 265 -5.26 7.87 18.79
N GLU A 266 -4.30 8.74 18.52
CA GLU A 266 -4.02 9.93 19.32
C GLU A 266 -4.24 11.16 18.45
N SER A 267 -5.02 12.13 18.94
CA SER A 267 -5.23 13.38 18.24
C SER A 267 -4.09 14.36 18.54
N PRO A 268 -3.57 15.11 17.54
CA PRO A 268 -2.52 16.09 17.78
C PRO A 268 -2.87 17.12 18.88
N PHE A 269 -4.13 17.56 18.94
CA PHE A 269 -4.58 18.53 19.93
C PHE A 269 -4.52 17.98 21.37
N GLU A 270 -4.99 16.74 21.59
CA GLU A 270 -4.94 16.12 22.92
C GLU A 270 -3.50 15.79 23.34
N GLU A 271 -2.64 15.38 22.40
CA GLU A 271 -1.23 15.11 22.69
C GLU A 271 -0.46 16.37 23.09
N LEU A 272 -0.74 17.52 22.47
CA LEU A 272 -0.16 18.79 22.89
C LEU A 272 -0.55 19.14 24.33
N ALA A 273 -1.80 18.90 24.72
CA ALA A 273 -2.26 19.12 26.09
C ALA A 273 -1.56 18.17 27.08
N LYS A 274 -1.38 16.89 26.74
CA LYS A 274 -0.63 15.92 27.55
C LYS A 274 0.85 16.31 27.73
N LEU A 275 1.43 16.99 26.75
CA LEU A 275 2.79 17.55 26.81
C LEU A 275 2.87 18.87 27.61
N GLY A 276 1.75 19.39 28.12
CA GLY A 276 1.69 20.63 28.89
C GLY A 276 1.74 21.90 28.04
N VAL A 277 1.48 21.82 26.73
CA VAL A 277 1.41 22.99 25.85
C VAL A 277 0.09 23.73 26.11
N SER A 278 0.17 25.05 26.30
CA SER A 278 -1.00 25.92 26.44
C SER A 278 -1.66 26.13 25.08
N ALA A 279 -2.50 25.18 24.68
CA ALA A 279 -3.16 25.15 23.39
C ALA A 279 -4.65 25.50 23.50
N VAL A 280 -5.15 26.34 22.60
CA VAL A 280 -6.58 26.56 22.36
C VAL A 280 -6.94 26.12 20.95
N PHE A 281 -8.18 25.65 20.74
CA PHE A 281 -8.61 25.04 19.48
C PHE A 281 -9.71 25.84 18.79
N ALA A 282 -9.62 25.96 17.46
CA ALA A 282 -10.74 26.30 16.59
C ALA A 282 -10.76 25.39 15.36
N GLU A 283 -11.96 25.04 14.90
CA GLU A 283 -12.14 24.10 13.78
C GLU A 283 -11.63 24.66 12.44
N GLY A 284 -11.88 25.93 12.16
CA GLY A 284 -11.39 26.65 10.97
C GLY A 284 -12.07 26.28 9.65
N TYR A 285 -12.33 25.00 9.39
CA TYR A 285 -13.01 24.49 8.19
C TYR A 285 -13.74 23.17 8.50
N ARG A 286 -14.77 22.84 7.74
CA ARG A 286 -15.45 21.54 7.84
C ARG A 286 -14.72 20.50 6.99
N ALA A 287 -14.24 19.40 7.57
CA ALA A 287 -13.50 18.36 6.85
C ALA A 287 -14.31 17.66 5.74
N ALA A 288 -15.64 17.69 5.82
CA ALA A 288 -16.53 17.08 4.84
C ALA A 288 -16.88 17.98 3.65
N GLU A 289 -16.58 19.28 3.73
CA GLU A 289 -17.00 20.28 2.73
C GLU A 289 -15.79 20.96 2.08
N ASP A 290 -15.91 21.29 0.79
CA ASP A 290 -14.91 22.11 0.08
C ASP A 290 -15.17 23.61 0.19
N ALA A 291 -16.39 23.99 0.56
CA ALA A 291 -16.76 25.38 0.64
C ALA A 291 -16.14 26.02 1.89
N PRO A 292 -15.54 27.21 1.77
CA PRO A 292 -15.08 27.96 2.94
C PRO A 292 -16.28 28.33 3.82
N ASP A 293 -16.11 28.22 5.13
CA ASP A 293 -17.04 28.75 6.11
C ASP A 293 -16.45 29.99 6.76
N GLU A 294 -16.91 31.16 6.32
CA GLU A 294 -16.41 32.46 6.78
C GLU A 294 -16.55 32.66 8.30
N ALA A 295 -17.55 32.04 8.93
CA ALA A 295 -17.73 32.13 10.38
C ALA A 295 -16.67 31.32 11.11
N LEU A 296 -16.34 30.11 10.62
CA LEU A 296 -15.25 29.29 11.18
C LEU A 296 -13.88 29.92 10.95
N ILE A 297 -13.65 30.53 9.79
CA ILE A 297 -12.43 31.28 9.47
C ILE A 297 -12.27 32.45 10.44
N GLN A 298 -13.31 33.27 10.60
CA GLN A 298 -13.26 34.43 11.50
C GLN A 298 -13.01 34.00 12.95
N ALA A 299 -13.68 32.95 13.43
CA ALA A 299 -13.47 32.41 14.76
C ALA A 299 -12.02 31.90 14.96
N ALA A 300 -11.45 31.22 13.97
CA ALA A 300 -10.07 30.77 14.00
C ALA A 300 -9.07 31.94 14.03
N CYS A 301 -9.30 32.97 13.22
CA CYS A 301 -8.49 34.20 13.23
C CYS A 301 -8.57 34.91 14.58
N ASP A 302 -9.77 35.05 15.14
CA ASP A 302 -9.98 35.70 16.44
C ASP A 302 -9.27 34.96 17.58
N LEU A 303 -9.33 33.62 17.58
CA LEU A 303 -8.68 32.76 18.57
C LEU A 303 -7.15 32.77 18.44
N ALA A 304 -6.62 32.94 17.24
CA ALA A 304 -5.18 33.04 16.97
C ALA A 304 -4.56 34.38 17.36
N ARG A 305 -5.35 35.46 17.50
CA ARG A 305 -4.82 36.79 17.86
C ARG A 305 -4.12 36.76 19.21
N GLY A 306 -2.90 37.29 19.23
CA GLY A 306 -2.09 37.41 20.45
C GLY A 306 -1.49 36.09 20.96
N LYS A 307 -1.54 35.01 20.17
CA LYS A 307 -0.79 33.78 20.45
C LYS A 307 0.64 33.87 19.94
N ASP A 308 1.54 33.16 20.60
CA ASP A 308 2.95 33.09 20.20
C ASP A 308 3.15 32.27 18.92
N ALA A 309 2.29 31.27 18.69
CA ALA A 309 2.30 30.44 17.49
C ALA A 309 0.91 29.94 17.08
N VAL A 310 0.78 29.61 15.80
CA VAL A 310 -0.39 28.95 15.20
C VAL A 310 0.05 27.62 14.60
N LEU A 311 -0.61 26.53 15.01
CA LEU A 311 -0.48 25.21 14.42
C LEU A 311 -1.72 24.93 13.57
N LEU A 312 -1.62 25.12 12.25
CA LEU A 312 -2.69 24.82 11.31
C LEU A 312 -2.55 23.39 10.78
N TYR A 313 -3.53 22.54 11.07
CA TYR A 313 -3.66 21.20 10.54
C TYR A 313 -4.57 21.24 9.32
N ALA A 314 -3.98 21.17 8.13
CA ALA A 314 -4.68 21.17 6.86
C ALA A 314 -4.16 20.03 5.98
N GLY A 315 -5.02 19.51 5.11
CA GLY A 315 -4.69 18.41 4.23
C GLY A 315 -5.89 17.96 3.43
N LEU A 316 -5.68 16.95 2.61
CA LEU A 316 -6.74 16.32 1.84
C LEU A 316 -7.63 15.47 2.77
N PRO A 317 -8.95 15.40 2.59
CA PRO A 317 -9.80 14.41 3.26
C PRO A 317 -9.87 13.08 2.48
N ASP A 318 -10.45 12.03 3.08
CA ASP A 318 -10.46 10.66 2.53
C ASP A 318 -11.00 10.54 1.10
N ARG A 319 -11.98 11.37 0.72
CA ARG A 319 -12.56 11.36 -0.63
C ARG A 319 -11.61 11.81 -1.74
N TYR A 320 -10.42 12.30 -1.42
CA TYR A 320 -9.41 12.72 -2.40
C TYR A 320 -8.38 11.63 -2.71
N GLU A 321 -8.17 10.65 -1.82
CA GLU A 321 -7.13 9.64 -2.02
C GLU A 321 -7.63 8.27 -1.54
N SER A 322 -7.95 7.42 -2.50
CA SER A 322 -8.36 6.05 -2.26
C SER A 322 -8.05 5.16 -3.46
N GLU A 323 -7.99 3.86 -3.19
CA GLU A 323 -8.15 2.85 -4.23
C GLU A 323 -9.47 3.06 -5.02
N GLY A 324 -9.40 2.97 -6.34
CA GLY A 324 -10.55 3.03 -7.25
C GLY A 324 -10.72 4.33 -8.04
N PHE A 325 -10.01 5.41 -7.71
CA PHE A 325 -10.01 6.65 -8.49
C PHE A 325 -8.68 7.39 -8.46
N ASP A 326 -8.41 8.21 -9.48
CA ASP A 326 -7.26 9.11 -9.50
C ASP A 326 -7.70 10.53 -9.13
N ARG A 327 -6.79 11.31 -8.56
CA ARG A 327 -7.02 12.73 -8.24
C ARG A 327 -7.18 13.55 -9.52
N GLU A 328 -8.14 14.46 -9.51
CA GLU A 328 -8.32 15.42 -10.61
C GLU A 328 -7.36 16.61 -10.49
N SER A 329 -7.04 17.02 -9.26
CA SER A 329 -6.20 18.18 -8.94
C SER A 329 -5.17 17.89 -7.84
N LEU A 330 -4.08 18.66 -7.86
CA LEU A 330 -3.06 18.66 -6.80
C LEU A 330 -3.36 19.66 -5.67
N ALA A 331 -4.33 20.56 -5.88
CA ALA A 331 -4.74 21.53 -4.88
C ALA A 331 -5.33 20.86 -3.62
N MET A 332 -5.11 21.49 -2.48
CA MET A 332 -5.93 21.23 -1.29
C MET A 332 -7.29 21.91 -1.46
N PRO A 333 -8.36 21.36 -0.86
CA PRO A 333 -9.67 22.01 -0.84
C PRO A 333 -9.62 23.38 -0.17
#